data_AF-A0A8T3WYF9-F1
#
_entry.id   AF-A0A8T3WYF9-F1
#
_cell.length_a   1.000
_cell.length_b   1.000
_cell.length_c   1.000
_cell.angle_alpha   90.00
_cell.angle_beta   90.00
_cell.angle_gamma   90.00
#
_symmetry.space_group_name_H-M   'P 1'
#
loop_
_entity.id
_entity.type
_entity.pdbx_description
1 polymer ?
#
loop_
_entity_poly.entity_id
_entity_poly.type
_entity_poly.pdbx_seq_one_letter_code
_entity_poly.pdbx_strand_id
1 'polypeptide(L)'
;MAVLGYCLGRVAPFYNLALVVVVVILFIRLFLLNPKKVYLKPWKLLFAALLVYIGEQTITIVEQAGVIDVSALWFPVLEMAIISLFIYLLLLQREYVRK
;
A
#
# COMPACT_ATOMS: atom_id res chain seq x y z
N MET A 1 23.46 -10.96 -14.99
CA MET A 1 22.18 -10.24 -14.78
C MET A 1 21.25 -10.93 -13.79
N ALA A 2 21.10 -12.26 -13.81
CA ALA A 2 20.21 -12.99 -12.89
C ALA A 2 20.53 -12.79 -11.39
N VAL A 3 21.81 -12.73 -11.01
CA VAL A 3 22.22 -12.55 -9.60
C VAL A 3 21.82 -11.17 -9.06
N LEU A 4 21.93 -10.11 -9.86
CA LEU A 4 21.52 -8.76 -9.46
C LEU A 4 19.99 -8.68 -9.28
N GLY A 5 19.22 -9.30 -10.17
CA GLY A 5 17.77 -9.37 -10.04
C GLY A 5 17.32 -10.12 -8.79
N TYR A 6 18.00 -11.21 -8.44
CA TYR A 6 17.74 -11.98 -7.23
C TYR A 6 18.06 -11.17 -5.95
N CYS A 7 19.22 -10.51 -5.91
CA CYS A 7 19.60 -9.66 -4.78
C CYS A 7 18.64 -8.47 -4.62
N LEU A 8 18.25 -7.83 -5.72
CA LEU A 8 17.29 -6.72 -5.70
C LEU A 8 15.91 -7.17 -5.23
N GLY A 9 15.41 -8.31 -5.72
CA GLY A 9 14.10 -8.85 -5.32
C GLY A 9 14.00 -9.18 -3.84
N ARG A 10 15.12 -9.54 -3.20
CA ARG A 10 15.17 -9.85 -1.76
C ARG A 10 15.25 -8.59 -0.89
N VAL A 11 15.92 -7.55 -1.37
CA VAL A 11 16.14 -6.31 -0.58
C VAL A 11 15.01 -5.28 -0.80
N ALA A 12 14.39 -5.28 -1.98
CA ALA A 12 13.31 -4.34 -2.32
C ALA A 12 12.15 -4.27 -1.29
N PRO A 13 11.64 -5.40 -0.75
CA PRO A 13 10.58 -5.36 0.25
C PRO A 13 10.96 -4.59 1.52
N PHE A 14 12.23 -4.65 1.94
CA PHE A 14 12.72 -3.93 3.12
C PHE A 14 12.75 -2.41 2.90
N TYR A 15 13.17 -1.95 1.72
CA TYR A 15 13.13 -0.53 1.37
C TYR A 15 11.69 -0.01 1.29
N ASN A 16 10.79 -0.82 0.72
CA ASN A 16 9.37 -0.49 0.66
C ASN A 16 8.77 -0.36 2.06
N LEU A 17 9.08 -1.29 2.97
CA LEU A 17 8.64 -1.20 4.37
C LEU A 17 9.18 0.07 5.07
N ALA A 18 10.44 0.43 4.86
CA ALA A 18 11.00 1.65 5.44
C ALA A 18 10.24 2.90 4.97
N LEU A 19 9.91 2.98 3.67
CA LEU A 19 9.12 4.06 3.10
C LEU A 19 7.69 4.07 3.65
N VAL A 20 7.07 2.90 3.78
CA VAL A 20 5.74 2.71 4.36
C VAL A 20 5.67 3.30 5.77
N VAL A 21 6.67 3.09 6.62
CA VAL A 21 6.69 3.66 7.98
C VAL A 21 6.61 5.19 7.93
N VAL A 22 7.36 5.82 7.04
CA VAL A 22 7.31 7.28 6.84
C VAL A 22 5.92 7.72 6.38
N VAL A 23 5.34 7.01 5.41
CA VAL A 23 3.99 7.31 4.89
C VAL A 23 2.92 7.16 5.97
N VAL A 24 2.99 6.12 6.80
CA VAL A 24 2.06 5.90 7.93
C VAL A 24 2.15 7.06 8.93
N ILE A 25 3.35 7.52 9.28
CA ILE A 25 3.53 8.69 10.16
C ILE A 25 2.87 9.94 9.57
N LEU A 26 3.03 10.18 8.26
CA LEU A 26 2.40 11.31 7.58
C LEU A 26 0.88 11.22 7.60
N PHE A 27 0.32 10.03 7.37
CA PHE A 27 -1.13 9.80 7.45
C PHE A 27 -1.68 10.03 8.86
N ILE A 28 -1.00 9.52 9.88
CA ILE A 28 -1.39 9.76 11.28
C ILE A 28 -1.41 11.27 11.56
N ARG A 29 -0.36 12.00 11.16
CA ARG A 29 -0.32 13.47 11.31
C ARG A 29 -1.46 14.15 10.55
N LEU A 30 -1.74 13.73 9.32
CA LEU A 30 -2.83 14.29 8.51
C LEU A 30 -4.19 14.09 9.17
N PHE A 31 -4.45 12.91 9.74
CA PHE A 31 -5.73 12.62 10.43
C PHE A 31 -5.85 13.35 11.76
N LEU A 32 -4.75 13.53 12.50
CA LEU A 32 -4.72 14.30 13.75
C LEU A 32 -4.92 15.80 13.54
N LEU A 33 -4.37 16.36 12.46
CA LEU A 33 -4.52 17.78 12.12
C LEU A 33 -5.97 18.15 11.74
N ASN A 34 -6.79 17.16 11.36
CA ASN A 34 -8.18 17.28 10.94
C ASN A 34 -8.50 18.59 10.18
N PRO A 35 -7.81 18.84 9.06
CA PRO A 35 -7.91 20.10 8.33
C PRO A 35 -9.35 20.33 7.82
N LYS A 36 -10.04 21.34 8.35
CA LYS A 36 -11.45 21.67 8.04
C LYS A 36 -11.74 21.96 6.56
N LYS A 37 -10.71 22.23 5.75
CA LYS A 37 -10.83 22.59 4.32
C LYS A 37 -10.36 21.49 3.36
N VAL A 38 -9.89 20.34 3.87
CA VAL A 38 -9.37 19.27 3.02
C VAL A 38 -10.39 18.15 2.96
N TYR A 39 -10.70 17.71 1.74
CA TYR A 39 -11.55 16.57 1.52
C TYR A 39 -10.82 15.28 1.94
N LEU A 40 -11.09 14.78 3.15
CA LEU A 40 -10.37 13.66 3.77
C LEU A 40 -10.78 12.26 3.27
N LYS A 41 -11.92 12.11 2.57
CA LYS A 41 -12.41 10.81 2.11
C LYS A 41 -11.44 10.05 1.18
N PRO A 42 -10.85 10.68 0.14
CA PRO A 42 -9.82 10.06 -0.71
C PRO A 42 -8.60 9.62 0.11
N TRP A 43 -8.17 10.43 1.07
CA TRP A 43 -7.02 10.09 1.92
C TRP A 43 -7.28 8.86 2.81
N LYS A 44 -8.51 8.68 3.30
CA LYS A 44 -8.89 7.47 4.03
C LYS A 44 -8.88 6.22 3.13
N LEU A 45 -9.29 6.36 1.87
CA LEU A 45 -9.21 5.26 0.89
C LEU A 45 -7.77 4.90 0.53
N LEU A 46 -6.91 5.92 0.34
CA LEU A 46 -5.48 5.70 0.10
C LEU A 46 -4.84 4.98 1.29
N PHE A 47 -5.20 5.38 2.52
CA PHE A 47 -4.73 4.73 3.72
C PHE A 47 -5.23 3.28 3.83
N ALA A 48 -6.47 3.00 3.42
CA ALA A 48 -6.96 1.61 3.36
C ALA A 48 -6.17 0.76 2.35
N ALA A 49 -5.88 1.30 1.16
CA ALA A 49 -5.04 0.62 0.17
C ALA A 49 -3.61 0.38 0.69
N LEU A 50 -3.05 1.34 1.42
CA LEU A 50 -1.75 1.21 2.09
C LEU A 50 -1.76 0.08 3.13
N LEU A 51 -2.83 -0.09 3.91
CA LEU A 51 -2.93 -1.20 4.87
C LEU A 51 -2.95 -2.56 4.19
N VAL A 52 -3.66 -2.69 3.06
CA VAL A 52 -3.64 -3.93 2.25
C VAL A 52 -2.22 -4.22 1.75
N TYR A 53 -1.54 -3.19 1.24
CA TYR A 53 -0.14 -3.30 0.81
C TYR A 53 0.81 -3.70 1.94
N ILE A 54 0.65 -3.13 3.15
CA ILE A 54 1.44 -3.54 4.32
C ILE A 54 1.24 -5.02 4.62
N GLY A 55 0.00 -5.50 4.58
CA GLY A 55 -0.32 -6.91 4.77
C GLY A 55 0.38 -7.80 3.74
N GLU A 56 0.29 -7.43 2.46
CA GLU A 56 0.96 -8.13 1.37
C GLU A 56 2.48 -8.19 1.55
N GLN A 57 3.14 -7.05 1.81
CA GLN A 57 4.59 -7.02 2.02
C GLN A 57 5.04 -7.80 3.26
N THR A 58 4.22 -7.81 4.32
CA THR A 58 4.48 -8.62 5.51
C THR A 58 4.43 -10.10 5.17
N ILE A 59 3.43 -10.53 4.40
CA ILE A 59 3.32 -11.91 3.90
C ILE A 59 4.55 -12.25 3.04
N THR A 60 4.94 -11.39 2.10
CA THR A 60 6.12 -11.59 1.25
C THR A 60 7.39 -11.82 2.06
N ILE A 61 7.61 -11.04 3.12
CA ILE A 61 8.83 -11.17 3.94
C ILE A 61 8.80 -12.44 4.78
N VAL A 62 7.64 -12.82 5.32
CA VAL A 62 7.45 -14.05 6.10
C VAL A 62 7.62 -15.29 5.21
N GLU A 63 7.13 -15.25 3.97
CA GLU A 63 7.33 -16.31 2.98
C GLU A 63 8.81 -16.40 2.55
N GLN A 64 9.47 -15.27 2.31
CA GLN A 64 10.93 -15.26 2.02
C GLN A 64 11.78 -15.79 3.19
N ALA A 65 11.27 -15.72 4.42
CA ALA A 65 11.91 -16.30 5.60
C ALA A 65 11.66 -17.80 5.74
N GLY A 66 10.81 -18.40 4.89
CA GLY A 66 10.50 -19.84 4.88
C GLY A 66 9.55 -20.30 6.00
N VAL A 67 8.78 -19.38 6.60
CA VAL A 67 7.88 -19.69 7.73
C VAL A 67 6.51 -20.17 7.24
N ILE A 68 6.04 -19.69 6.09
CA ILE A 68 4.72 -19.98 5.53
C ILE A 68 4.86 -20.09 4.01
N ASP A 69 4.28 -21.12 3.39
CA ASP A 69 4.08 -21.18 1.94
C ASP A 69 2.67 -20.65 1.62
N VAL A 70 2.60 -19.49 0.99
CA VAL A 70 1.32 -18.89 0.60
C VAL A 70 1.06 -19.21 -0.87
N SER A 71 -0.18 -19.55 -1.20
CA SER A 71 -0.52 -19.78 -2.61
C SER A 71 -0.28 -18.50 -3.42
N ALA A 72 0.46 -18.64 -4.52
CA ALA A 72 0.78 -17.54 -5.44
C ALA A 72 -0.46 -16.79 -5.97
N LEU A 73 -1.66 -17.38 -5.86
CA LEU A 73 -2.93 -16.74 -6.23
C LEU A 73 -3.34 -15.60 -5.28
N TRP A 74 -2.84 -15.57 -4.05
CA TRP A 74 -3.20 -14.51 -3.09
C TRP A 74 -2.59 -13.16 -3.44
N PHE A 75 -1.38 -13.12 -4.00
CA PHE A 75 -0.72 -11.86 -4.36
C PHE A 75 -1.51 -11.07 -5.43
N PRO A 76 -1.91 -11.64 -6.58
CA PRO A 76 -2.73 -10.94 -7.55
C PRO A 76 -4.08 -10.46 -7.00
N VAL A 77 -4.69 -11.21 -6.07
CA VAL A 77 -5.97 -10.83 -5.46
C VAL A 77 -5.80 -9.57 -4.59
N LEU A 78 -4.73 -9.50 -3.80
CA LEU A 78 -4.40 -8.31 -3.00
C LEU A 78 -4.07 -7.11 -3.89
N GLU A 79 -3.28 -7.31 -4.95
CA GLU A 79 -2.98 -6.27 -5.93
C GLU A 79 -4.25 -5.71 -6.60
N MET A 80 -5.19 -6.58 -7.00
CA MET A 80 -6.46 -6.17 -7.57
C MET A 80 -7.33 -5.38 -6.60
N ALA A 81 -7.29 -5.71 -5.31
CA ALA A 81 -7.97 -4.94 -4.27
C ALA A 81 -7.36 -3.52 -4.14
N ILE A 82 -6.03 -3.41 -4.14
CA ILE A 82 -5.31 -2.13 -4.10
C ILE A 82 -5.68 -1.28 -5.32
N ILE A 83 -5.57 -1.84 -6.54
CA ILE A 83 -5.87 -1.14 -7.79
C ILE A 83 -7.33 -0.66 -7.80
N SER A 84 -8.27 -1.49 -7.36
CA SER A 84 -9.68 -1.13 -7.28
C SER A 84 -9.93 0.05 -6.34
N LEU A 85 -9.27 0.06 -5.17
CA LEU A 85 -9.33 1.18 -4.22
C LEU A 85 -8.74 2.47 -4.83
N PHE A 86 -7.65 2.36 -5.58
CA PHE A 86 -7.05 3.50 -6.27
C PHE A 86 -7.96 4.06 -7.38
N ILE A 87 -8.56 3.20 -8.21
CA ILE A 87 -9.50 3.62 -9.23
C ILE A 87 -10.71 4.32 -8.59
N TYR A 88 -11.25 3.73 -7.52
CA TYR A 88 -12.36 4.33 -6.79
C TYR A 88 -11.99 5.70 -6.20
N LEU A 89 -10.79 5.84 -5.64
CA LEU A 89 -10.26 7.10 -5.15
C LEU A 89 -10.21 8.17 -6.25
N LEU A 90 -9.70 7.84 -7.43
CA LEU A 90 -9.63 8.77 -8.57
C LEU A 90 -11.02 9.21 -9.02
N LEU A 91 -11.98 8.29 -9.08
CA LEU A 91 -13.38 8.61 -9.40
C LEU A 91 -14.00 9.53 -8.35
N LEU A 92 -13.74 9.29 -7.07
CA LEU A 92 -14.24 10.12 -5.98
C LEU A 92 -13.64 11.53 -6.02
N GLN A 93 -12.35 11.66 -6.33
CA GLN A 93 -11.72 12.97 -6.53
C GLN A 93 -12.31 13.71 -7.73
N ARG A 94 -12.53 13.00 -8.85
CA ARG A 94 -13.18 13.59 -10.04
C ARG A 94 -14.57 14.12 -9.75
N GLU A 95 -15.38 13.39 -8.98
CA GLU A 95 -16.72 13.83 -8.59
C GLU A 95 -16.67 15.08 -7.71
N TYR A 96 -15.73 15.13 -6.76
CA TYR A 96 -15.55 16.29 -5.89
C TYR A 96 -15.13 17.55 -6.65
N VAL A 97 -14.25 17.44 -7.65
CA VAL A 97 -13.81 18.58 -8.47
C VAL A 97 -14.89 19.07 -9.45
N ARG A 98 -15.81 18.19 -9.86
CA ARG A 98 -16.93 18.55 -10.74
C ARG A 98 -18.08 19.26 -10.04
N LYS A 99 -18.15 19.17 -8.70
CA LYS A 99 -19.11 19.88 -7.86
C LYS A 99 -18.58 21.27 -7.52
#